data_AF-A0A2T2WBG0-F1
#
_entry.id   AF-A0A2T2WBG0-F1
#
_cell.length_a   1.000
_cell.length_b   1.000
_cell.length_c   1.000
_cell.angle_alpha   90.00
_cell.angle_beta   90.00
_cell.angle_gamma   90.00
#
_symmetry.space_group_name_H-M   'P 1'
#
loop_
_entity.id
_entity.type
_entity.pdbx_description
1 polymer ?
#
loop_
_entity_poly.entity_id
_entity_poly.type
_entity_poly.pdbx_seq_one_letter_code
_entity_poly.pdbx_strand_id
1 'polypeptide(L)'
;MPYQYDLGLGQKIYLDNSGSTTVMTLASSSSGQQQQSGTQVQTGTWTEVPQAARIDGGVLLRCVTAQGVFVWQVQGTQIGIADIAAWPADQAVALQPTEAGPAPMQPMAPIQPMTPLEPMAPMTMGNMRMSTNPMTMQMGNTMLSMGNDEAPKAKQFCTQCGSAIQAGDRFCGSCGHQLQ
;
A
#
# COMPACT_ATOMS: atom_id res chain seq x y z
N MET A 1 -7.05 4.98 -24.67
CA MET A 1 -5.57 4.96 -24.67
C MET A 1 -5.15 5.96 -23.62
N PRO A 2 -4.38 5.53 -22.61
CA PRO A 2 -3.94 6.45 -21.56
C PRO A 2 -2.84 7.38 -22.07
N TYR A 3 -2.77 8.55 -21.46
CA TYR A 3 -1.78 9.58 -21.69
C TYR A 3 -1.12 9.92 -20.36
N GLN A 4 0.12 10.38 -20.40
CA GLN A 4 0.85 10.81 -19.22
C GLN A 4 1.50 12.18 -19.40
N TYR A 5 1.70 12.86 -18.27
CA TYR A 5 2.46 14.09 -18.19
C TYR A 5 3.32 14.11 -16.91
N ASP A 6 4.57 14.53 -17.04
CA ASP A 6 5.47 14.70 -15.90
C ASP A 6 5.22 16.07 -15.26
N LEU A 7 4.84 16.06 -13.98
CA LEU A 7 4.57 17.26 -13.19
C LEU A 7 5.83 17.80 -12.48
N GLY A 8 6.95 17.10 -12.57
CA GLY A 8 8.20 17.40 -11.85
C GLY A 8 8.21 16.81 -10.45
N LEU A 9 9.37 16.85 -9.77
CA LEU A 9 9.53 16.40 -8.39
C LEU A 9 9.12 14.93 -8.12
N GLY A 10 9.22 14.06 -9.14
CA GLY A 10 8.79 12.66 -9.03
C GLY A 10 7.27 12.46 -9.10
N GLN A 11 6.51 13.48 -9.52
CA GLN A 11 5.08 13.39 -9.73
C GLN A 11 4.73 13.23 -11.22
N LYS A 12 3.78 12.35 -11.51
CA LYS A 12 3.24 12.12 -12.85
C LYS A 12 1.72 12.10 -12.78
N ILE A 13 1.08 12.57 -13.83
CA ILE A 13 -0.37 12.45 -13.99
C ILE A 13 -0.69 11.62 -15.22
N TYR A 14 -1.65 10.72 -15.07
CA TYR A 14 -2.15 9.82 -16.09
C TYR A 14 -3.60 10.18 -16.40
N LEU A 15 -3.91 10.38 -17.67
CA LEU A 15 -5.26 10.64 -18.16
C LEU A 15 -5.70 9.46 -19.00
N ASP A 16 -6.84 8.88 -18.71
CA ASP A 16 -7.47 7.88 -19.59
C ASP A 16 -8.93 8.25 -19.86
N ASN A 17 -9.41 7.88 -21.03
CA ASN A 17 -10.80 8.04 -21.41
C ASN A 17 -11.43 6.67 -21.56
N SER A 18 -12.05 6.21 -20.48
CA SER A 18 -12.73 4.92 -20.42
C SER A 18 -14.20 5.11 -20.81
N GLY A 19 -14.50 4.88 -22.08
CA GLY A 19 -15.82 5.09 -22.67
C GLY A 19 -16.19 6.58 -22.78
N SER A 20 -16.83 7.11 -21.74
CA SER A 20 -17.27 8.52 -21.64
C SER A 20 -16.81 9.21 -20.36
N THR A 21 -16.00 8.52 -19.54
CA THR A 21 -15.45 9.03 -18.30
C THR A 21 -13.96 9.32 -18.49
N THR A 22 -13.54 10.53 -18.15
CA THR A 22 -12.13 10.86 -17.99
C THR A 22 -11.67 10.44 -16.59
N VAL A 23 -10.67 9.58 -16.54
CA VAL A 23 -10.00 9.14 -15.32
C VAL A 23 -8.64 9.82 -15.26
N MET A 24 -8.44 10.66 -14.25
CA MET A 24 -7.18 11.33 -13.96
C MET A 24 -6.54 10.67 -12.75
N THR A 25 -5.37 10.07 -12.89
CA THR A 25 -4.64 9.48 -11.77
C THR A 25 -3.33 10.21 -11.58
N LEU A 26 -3.18 10.83 -10.41
CA LEU A 26 -1.93 11.43 -9.97
C LEU A 26 -1.11 10.38 -9.22
N ALA A 27 0.15 10.21 -9.62
CA ALA A 27 1.11 9.37 -8.94
C ALA A 27 2.28 10.23 -8.46
N SER A 28 2.74 9.97 -7.24
CA SER A 28 3.91 10.62 -6.66
C SER A 28 4.83 9.55 -6.09
N SER A 29 6.13 9.66 -6.39
CA SER A 29 7.16 8.82 -5.79
C SER A 29 8.03 9.64 -4.86
N SER A 30 8.08 9.23 -3.60
CA SER A 30 9.05 9.71 -2.60
C SER A 30 9.90 8.52 -2.15
N SER A 31 11.01 8.78 -1.47
CA SER A 31 11.95 7.75 -1.00
C SER A 31 11.25 6.62 -0.24
N GLY A 32 10.97 5.51 -0.93
CA GLY A 32 10.34 4.30 -0.40
C GLY A 32 8.81 4.22 -0.46
N GLN A 33 8.08 5.25 -0.89
CA GLN A 33 6.61 5.22 -0.97
C GLN A 33 6.08 5.84 -2.26
N GLN A 34 5.26 5.06 -2.98
CA GLN A 34 4.51 5.49 -4.16
C GLN A 34 3.05 5.72 -3.75
N GLN A 35 2.61 6.98 -3.75
CA GLN A 35 1.23 7.34 -3.47
C GLN A 35 0.49 7.66 -4.77
N GLN A 36 -0.77 7.23 -4.87
CA GLN A 36 -1.64 7.47 -6.02
C GLN A 36 -2.99 8.02 -5.56
N SER A 37 -3.55 8.96 -6.34
CA SER A 37 -4.91 9.48 -6.17
C SER A 37 -5.62 9.58 -7.51
N GLY A 38 -6.83 9.04 -7.61
CA GLY A 38 -7.63 9.04 -8.84
C GLY A 38 -8.87 9.91 -8.74
N THR A 39 -9.16 10.67 -9.79
CA THR A 39 -10.38 11.47 -9.94
C THR A 39 -11.07 11.07 -11.24
N GLN A 40 -12.38 10.89 -11.20
CA GLN A 40 -13.18 10.49 -12.36
C GLN A 40 -14.22 11.55 -12.65
N VAL A 41 -14.35 11.93 -13.91
CA VAL A 41 -15.29 12.97 -14.36
C VAL A 41 -15.98 12.51 -15.64
N GLN A 42 -17.30 12.65 -15.69
CA GLN A 42 -18.08 12.40 -16.90
C GLN A 42 -17.83 13.54 -17.90
N THR A 43 -17.08 13.27 -18.97
CA THR A 43 -16.64 14.29 -19.94
C THR A 43 -17.03 13.94 -21.37
N GLY A 44 -17.46 12.70 -21.62
CA GLY A 44 -17.64 12.16 -22.96
C GLY A 44 -16.35 11.65 -23.58
N THR A 45 -16.46 11.26 -24.84
CA THR A 45 -15.35 10.74 -25.63
C THR A 45 -14.46 11.89 -26.10
N TRP A 46 -13.14 11.74 -25.93
CA TRP A 46 -12.18 12.73 -26.41
C TRP A 46 -12.16 12.81 -27.93
N THR A 47 -12.10 14.03 -28.45
CA THR A 47 -11.99 14.32 -29.89
C THR A 47 -10.58 14.75 -30.29
N GLU A 48 -9.75 15.11 -29.30
CA GLU A 48 -8.36 15.55 -29.48
C GLU A 48 -7.45 14.89 -28.46
N VAL A 49 -6.14 14.92 -28.72
CA VAL A 49 -5.12 14.53 -27.75
C VAL A 49 -5.15 15.51 -26.57
N PRO A 50 -5.23 15.03 -25.31
CA PRO A 50 -5.16 15.90 -24.14
C PRO A 50 -3.91 16.77 -24.14
N GLN A 51 -4.01 17.97 -23.60
CA GLN A 51 -2.91 18.92 -23.50
C GLN A 51 -2.66 19.30 -22.04
N ALA A 52 -1.41 19.65 -21.72
CA ALA A 52 -1.01 20.19 -20.43
C ALA A 52 -0.28 21.52 -20.63
N ALA A 53 -0.46 22.46 -19.72
CA ALA A 53 0.30 23.69 -19.70
C ALA A 53 0.77 24.01 -18.28
N ARG A 54 2.03 24.43 -18.14
CA ARG A 54 2.58 24.87 -16.85
C ARG A 54 2.08 26.27 -16.54
N ILE A 55 1.74 26.51 -15.27
CA ILE A 55 1.36 27.82 -14.76
C ILE A 55 2.05 28.07 -13.42
N ASP A 56 2.05 29.32 -12.96
CA ASP A 56 2.55 29.67 -11.64
C ASP A 56 1.71 28.94 -10.57
N GLY A 57 2.34 27.98 -9.89
CA GLY A 57 1.71 27.17 -8.84
C GLY A 57 1.13 25.82 -9.28
N GLY A 58 1.28 25.39 -10.54
CA GLY A 58 0.83 24.05 -10.93
C GLY A 58 0.82 23.74 -12.42
N VAL A 59 -0.08 22.83 -12.81
CA VAL A 59 -0.28 22.42 -14.20
C VAL A 59 -1.76 22.45 -14.53
N LEU A 60 -2.12 23.05 -15.66
CA LEU A 60 -3.45 22.93 -16.23
C LEU A 60 -3.48 21.76 -17.21
N LEU A 61 -4.55 20.99 -17.17
CA LEU A 61 -4.86 19.92 -18.09
C LEU A 61 -6.10 20.32 -18.89
N ARG A 62 -6.05 20.12 -20.21
CA ARG A 62 -7.16 20.39 -21.12
C ARG A 62 -7.52 19.14 -21.91
N CYS A 63 -8.81 18.81 -21.90
CA CYS A 63 -9.37 17.80 -22.79
C CYS A 63 -10.49 18.41 -23.62
N VAL A 64 -10.55 18.04 -24.90
CA VAL A 64 -11.66 18.39 -25.80
C VAL A 64 -12.48 17.15 -26.07
N THR A 65 -13.78 17.26 -25.89
CA THR A 65 -14.73 16.18 -26.10
C THR A 65 -15.90 16.67 -26.95
N ALA A 66 -16.74 15.73 -27.39
CA ALA A 66 -17.98 16.07 -28.09
C ALA A 66 -18.96 16.94 -27.26
N GLN A 67 -18.75 17.01 -25.94
CA GLN A 67 -19.62 17.74 -25.00
C GLN A 67 -19.07 19.13 -24.64
N GLY A 68 -17.82 19.40 -24.99
CA GLY A 68 -17.16 20.68 -24.72
C GLY A 68 -15.69 20.52 -24.36
N VAL A 69 -15.12 21.61 -23.88
CA VAL A 69 -13.73 21.65 -23.42
C VAL A 69 -13.73 21.65 -21.90
N PHE A 70 -12.92 20.78 -21.32
CA PHE A 70 -12.75 20.64 -19.88
C PHE A 70 -11.33 21.02 -19.50
N VAL A 71 -11.20 21.84 -18.46
CA VAL A 71 -9.90 22.24 -17.92
C VAL A 71 -9.84 21.91 -16.43
N TRP A 72 -8.76 21.27 -16.03
CA TRP A 72 -8.47 20.95 -14.63
C TRP A 72 -7.13 21.54 -14.22
N GLN A 73 -7.04 21.95 -12.97
CA GLN A 73 -5.79 22.39 -12.37
C GLN A 73 -5.27 21.33 -11.41
N VAL A 74 -3.98 21.06 -11.53
CA VAL A 74 -3.23 20.14 -10.68
C VAL A 74 -2.27 20.97 -9.84
N GLN A 75 -2.48 20.97 -8.52
CA GLN A 75 -1.60 21.62 -7.56
C GLN A 75 -1.24 20.63 -6.45
N GLY A 76 0.04 20.28 -6.33
CA GLY A 76 0.50 19.29 -5.36
C GLY A 76 -0.15 17.92 -5.57
N THR A 77 -1.06 17.51 -4.67
CA THR A 77 -1.82 16.25 -4.77
C THR A 77 -3.28 16.42 -5.16
N GLN A 78 -3.73 17.66 -5.42
CA GLN A 78 -5.13 17.97 -5.66
C GLN A 78 -5.40 18.21 -7.15
N ILE A 79 -6.54 17.70 -7.62
CA ILE A 79 -7.07 17.95 -8.97
C ILE A 79 -8.38 18.71 -8.81
N GLY A 80 -8.40 19.97 -9.27
CA GLY A 80 -9.56 20.85 -9.24
C GLY A 80 -10.05 21.20 -10.64
N ILE A 81 -11.30 21.66 -10.76
CA ILE A 81 -11.80 22.26 -12.01
C ILE A 81 -11.20 23.66 -12.14
N ALA A 82 -10.80 24.04 -13.35
CA ALA A 82 -10.30 25.37 -13.65
C ALA A 82 -11.14 26.04 -14.73
N ASP A 83 -11.08 27.37 -14.77
CA ASP A 83 -11.72 28.15 -15.83
C ASP A 83 -10.96 27.96 -17.15
N ILE A 84 -11.73 27.86 -18.24
CA ILE A 84 -11.19 27.75 -19.60
C ILE A 84 -10.42 29.00 -20.01
N ALA A 85 -10.80 30.16 -19.48
CA ALA A 85 -10.16 31.44 -19.76
C ALA A 85 -8.73 31.51 -19.19
N ALA A 86 -8.41 30.67 -18.21
CA ALA A 86 -7.08 30.57 -17.63
C ALA A 86 -6.11 29.72 -18.47
N TRP A 87 -6.55 29.13 -19.59
CA TRP A 87 -5.74 28.24 -20.42
C TRP A 87 -4.66 29.00 -21.22
N PRO A 88 -3.36 28.78 -20.97
CA PRO A 88 -2.29 29.45 -21.71
C PRO A 88 -1.94 28.64 -22.96
N ALA A 89 -2.65 28.91 -24.05
CA ALA A 89 -2.49 28.17 -25.32
C ALA A 89 -1.05 28.15 -25.85
N ASP A 90 -0.30 29.25 -25.66
CA ASP A 90 1.09 29.36 -26.13
C ASP A 90 2.08 28.46 -25.37
N GLN A 91 1.70 27.97 -24.18
CA GLN A 91 2.54 27.11 -23.33
C GLN A 91 2.01 25.66 -23.28
N ALA A 92 0.99 25.36 -24.08
CA ALA A 92 0.37 24.05 -24.12
C ALA A 92 1.26 23.02 -24.83
N VAL A 93 1.39 21.85 -24.21
CA VAL A 93 2.11 20.69 -24.74
C VAL A 93 1.16 19.51 -24.77
N ALA A 94 1.14 18.77 -25.88
CA ALA A 94 0.37 17.53 -25.97
C ALA A 94 0.89 16.48 -24.98
N LEU A 95 -0.02 15.77 -24.32
CA LEU A 95 0.39 14.67 -23.45
C LEU A 95 1.00 13.53 -24.24
N GLN A 96 1.89 12.78 -23.59
CA GLN A 96 2.54 11.63 -24.19
C GLN A 96 1.65 10.40 -24.06
N PRO A 97 1.39 9.63 -25.12
CA PRO A 97 0.67 8.36 -24.99
C PRO A 97 1.48 7.41 -24.11
N THR A 98 0.80 6.61 -23.29
CA THR A 98 1.41 5.55 -22.50
C THR A 98 0.54 4.31 -22.55
N GLU A 99 1.16 3.16 -22.77
CA GLU A 99 0.49 1.86 -22.67
C GLU A 99 0.44 1.39 -21.20
N ALA A 100 1.31 1.95 -20.35
CA ALA A 100 1.35 1.69 -18.93
C ALA A 100 0.54 2.75 -18.18
N GLY A 101 -0.56 2.32 -17.56
CA GLY A 101 -1.19 3.08 -16.49
C GLY A 101 -0.25 3.24 -15.29
N PRO A 102 -0.65 4.01 -14.27
CA PRO A 102 0.10 4.11 -13.02
C PRO A 102 0.38 2.69 -12.50
N ALA A 103 1.64 2.35 -12.25
CA ALA A 103 2.02 1.01 -11.83
C ALA A 103 1.13 0.61 -10.63
N PRO A 104 0.38 -0.50 -10.72
CA PRO A 104 -0.46 -0.91 -9.61
C PRO A 104 0.43 -1.07 -8.40
N MET A 105 0.01 -0.54 -7.24
CA MET A 105 0.63 -0.95 -5.97
C MET A 105 0.59 -2.47 -5.98
N GLN A 106 1.74 -3.12 -6.05
CA GLN A 106 1.76 -4.57 -5.91
C GLN A 106 1.22 -4.83 -4.50
N PRO A 107 0.02 -5.45 -4.36
CA PRO A 107 -0.37 -5.95 -3.05
C PRO A 107 0.78 -6.88 -2.66
N MET A 108 1.32 -6.71 -1.44
CA MET A 108 2.18 -7.74 -0.88
C MET A 108 1.46 -9.07 -1.12
N ALA A 109 2.06 -9.95 -1.92
CA ALA A 109 1.46 -11.25 -2.19
C ALA A 109 1.12 -11.86 -0.83
N PRO A 110 -0.08 -12.42 -0.63
CA PRO A 110 -0.38 -13.09 0.61
C PRO A 110 0.74 -14.09 0.85
N ILE A 111 1.42 -13.97 2.00
CA ILE A 111 2.40 -14.95 2.44
C ILE A 111 1.65 -16.28 2.37
N GLN A 112 2.02 -17.11 1.40
CA GLN A 112 1.39 -18.42 1.28
C GLN A 112 1.62 -19.11 2.63
N PRO A 113 0.59 -19.71 3.24
CA PRO A 113 0.81 -20.52 4.43
C PRO A 113 1.88 -21.54 4.07
N MET A 114 3.02 -21.48 4.75
CA MET A 114 4.08 -22.47 4.58
C MET A 114 3.40 -23.83 4.75
N THR A 115 3.37 -24.63 3.69
CA THR A 115 2.96 -26.01 3.81
C THR A 115 3.86 -26.66 4.85
N PRO A 116 3.31 -27.41 5.81
CA PRO A 116 4.12 -28.20 6.72
C PRO A 116 5.05 -29.07 5.86
N LEU A 117 6.35 -28.86 6.00
CA LEU A 117 7.35 -29.73 5.38
C LEU A 117 7.01 -31.16 5.81
N GLU A 118 6.77 -32.03 4.84
CA GLU A 118 6.66 -33.45 5.09
C GLU A 118 7.91 -33.89 5.87
N PRO A 119 7.75 -34.71 6.93
CA PRO A 119 8.87 -35.07 7.77
C PRO A 119 9.94 -35.74 6.91
N MET A 120 11.10 -35.10 6.83
CA MET A 120 12.27 -35.67 6.17
C MET A 120 12.55 -37.04 6.78
N ALA A 121 12.74 -38.03 5.91
CA ALA A 121 13.22 -39.35 6.33
C ALA A 121 14.48 -39.19 7.19
N PRO A 122 14.62 -39.97 8.27
CA PRO A 122 15.70 -39.78 9.22
C PRO A 122 17.06 -40.04 8.56
N MET A 123 17.88 -38.99 8.43
CA MET A 123 19.31 -39.15 8.21
C MET A 123 19.94 -39.70 9.48
N THR A 124 20.40 -40.95 9.43
CA THR A 124 21.14 -41.63 10.48
C THR A 124 22.53 -40.99 10.63
N MET A 125 22.67 -40.02 11.53
CA MET A 125 23.98 -39.67 12.11
C MET A 125 24.18 -40.47 13.40
N GLY A 126 25.20 -41.31 13.40
CA GLY A 126 25.44 -42.35 14.40
C GLY A 126 25.50 -41.89 15.87
N ASN A 127 25.30 -42.88 16.73
CA ASN A 127 25.60 -42.93 18.17
C ASN A 127 24.79 -42.03 19.12
N MET A 128 23.82 -41.25 18.64
CA MET A 128 22.93 -40.47 19.51
C MET A 128 21.68 -41.28 19.87
N ARG A 129 21.64 -41.73 21.13
CA ARG A 129 20.52 -42.49 21.71
C ARG A 129 19.67 -41.55 22.55
N MET A 130 18.45 -41.29 22.09
CA MET A 130 17.43 -40.50 22.77
C MET A 130 16.29 -41.46 23.14
N SER A 131 16.02 -41.63 24.45
CA SER A 131 14.93 -42.48 24.94
C SER A 131 13.78 -41.58 25.40
N THR A 132 12.54 -41.95 25.04
CA THR A 132 11.37 -41.07 25.16
C THR A 132 10.55 -41.27 26.43
N ASN A 133 11.06 -41.94 27.47
CA ASN A 133 10.34 -42.00 28.75
C ASN A 133 11.23 -42.44 29.94
N PRO A 134 11.63 -41.56 30.88
CA PRO A 134 11.68 -40.10 30.84
C PRO A 134 12.91 -39.60 30.06
N MET A 135 12.85 -38.36 29.55
CA MET A 135 13.90 -37.75 28.73
C MET A 135 15.19 -37.51 29.53
N THR A 136 16.18 -38.40 29.35
CA THR A 136 17.54 -38.20 29.87
C THR A 136 18.52 -37.99 28.71
N MET A 137 19.17 -36.83 28.66
CA MET A 137 20.30 -36.56 27.77
C MET A 137 21.62 -36.73 28.52
N GLN A 138 22.49 -37.61 28.02
CA GLN A 138 23.78 -37.94 28.63
C GLN A 138 24.92 -37.48 27.71
N MET A 139 25.55 -36.35 28.04
CA MET A 139 26.85 -35.93 27.48
C MET A 139 27.91 -36.04 28.58
N GLY A 140 28.57 -37.20 28.68
CA GLY A 140 29.58 -37.44 29.71
C GLY A 140 29.01 -37.38 31.14
N ASN A 141 29.73 -36.75 32.07
CA ASN A 141 29.48 -36.78 33.52
C ASN A 141 28.69 -35.55 34.06
N THR A 142 28.02 -34.80 33.19
CA THR A 142 27.33 -33.56 33.61
C THR A 142 25.83 -33.69 33.37
N MET A 143 25.09 -33.89 34.46
CA MET A 143 23.63 -33.99 34.51
C MET A 143 23.06 -32.63 34.93
N LEU A 144 22.45 -31.90 33.99
CA LEU A 144 21.65 -30.71 34.30
C LEU A 144 20.21 -31.15 34.51
N SER A 145 19.82 -31.31 35.78
CA SER A 145 18.41 -31.40 36.18
C SER A 145 17.87 -30.00 36.38
N MET A 146 17.00 -29.55 35.48
CA MET A 146 16.11 -28.41 35.72
C MET A 146 14.72 -28.99 35.93
N GLY A 147 14.38 -29.16 37.20
CA GLY A 147 13.03 -29.50 37.63
C GLY A 147 12.11 -28.29 37.48
N ASN A 148 10.87 -28.63 37.12
CA ASN A 148 9.62 -28.04 37.58
C ASN A 148 9.30 -26.56 37.25
N ASP A 149 8.03 -26.40 36.87
CA ASP A 149 7.16 -25.22 37.01
C ASP A 149 6.85 -24.33 35.77
N GLU A 150 5.55 -24.39 35.44
CA GLU A 150 4.63 -23.36 34.92
C GLU A 150 4.44 -23.12 33.40
N ALA A 151 3.19 -23.35 32.99
CA ALA A 151 2.61 -23.12 31.67
C ALA A 151 2.58 -21.63 31.28
N PRO A 152 2.71 -21.27 29.98
CA PRO A 152 2.69 -19.88 29.55
C PRO A 152 1.27 -19.30 29.68
N LYS A 153 1.08 -18.37 30.63
CA LYS A 153 -0.14 -17.53 30.72
C LYS A 153 -0.25 -16.66 29.47
N ALA A 154 -1.37 -16.80 28.75
CA ALA A 154 -1.71 -15.94 27.61
C ALA A 154 -1.82 -14.48 28.06
N LYS A 155 -1.04 -13.60 27.43
CA LYS A 155 -1.13 -12.14 27.65
C LYS A 155 -2.41 -11.62 26.99
N GLN A 156 -3.27 -10.96 27.76
CA GLN A 156 -4.52 -10.37 27.26
C GLN A 156 -4.28 -8.90 26.87
N PHE A 157 -5.11 -8.35 25.98
CA PHE A 157 -5.03 -6.96 25.52
C PHE A 157 -6.38 -6.26 25.70
N CYS A 158 -6.35 -4.97 26.04
CA CYS A 158 -7.56 -4.16 26.20
C CYS A 158 -8.27 -3.98 24.85
N THR A 159 -9.56 -4.26 24.80
CA THR A 159 -10.39 -4.14 23.58
C THR A 159 -10.63 -2.69 23.15
N GLN A 160 -10.48 -1.72 24.06
CA GLN A 160 -10.73 -0.31 23.76
C GLN A 160 -9.49 0.44 23.26
N CYS A 161 -8.31 0.12 23.78
CA CYS A 161 -7.08 0.87 23.44
C CYS A 161 -5.92 -0.01 22.99
N GLY A 162 -6.08 -1.34 22.98
CA GLY A 162 -5.04 -2.28 22.56
C GLY A 162 -3.87 -2.45 23.53
N SER A 163 -3.87 -1.78 24.68
CA SER A 163 -2.79 -1.90 25.66
C SER A 163 -2.76 -3.29 26.30
N ALA A 164 -1.56 -3.82 26.57
CA ALA A 164 -1.39 -5.10 27.24
C ALA A 164 -1.95 -5.03 28.68
N ILE A 165 -2.72 -6.03 29.07
CA ILE A 165 -3.35 -6.15 30.39
C ILE A 165 -2.93 -7.48 31.03
N GLN A 166 -2.82 -7.50 32.36
CA GLN A 166 -2.48 -8.71 33.10
C GLN A 166 -3.75 -9.49 33.44
N ALA A 167 -3.61 -10.81 33.55
CA ALA A 167 -4.71 -11.68 33.96
C ALA A 167 -5.10 -11.35 35.41
N GLY A 168 -6.26 -10.72 35.60
CA GLY A 168 -6.77 -10.25 36.90
C GLY A 168 -7.01 -8.74 37.00
N ASP A 169 -6.60 -7.95 36.00
CA ASP A 169 -6.87 -6.51 35.98
C ASP A 169 -8.37 -6.24 35.76
N ARG A 170 -9.01 -5.53 36.69
CA ARG A 170 -10.41 -5.08 36.54
C ARG A 170 -10.57 -3.86 35.66
N PHE A 171 -9.50 -3.10 35.46
CA PHE A 171 -9.48 -1.88 34.66
C PHE A 171 -8.16 -1.76 33.90
N CYS A 172 -8.21 -1.20 32.71
CA CYS A 172 -7.02 -0.93 31.92
C CYS A 172 -6.26 0.27 32.50
N GLY A 173 -5.00 0.08 32.89
CA GLY A 173 -4.16 1.17 33.40
C GLY A 173 -3.84 2.27 32.39
N SER A 174 -4.07 2.02 31.09
CA SER A 174 -3.78 2.96 30.01
C SER A 174 -4.97 3.87 29.68
N CYS A 175 -6.20 3.34 29.65
CA CYS A 175 -7.39 4.10 29.26
C CYS A 175 -8.51 4.14 30.32
N GLY A 176 -8.34 3.46 31.45
CA GLY A 176 -9.33 3.40 32.54
C GLY A 176 -10.55 2.52 32.25
N HIS A 177 -10.62 1.87 31.08
CA HIS A 177 -11.76 1.03 30.72
C HIS A 177 -11.87 -0.21 31.61
N GLN A 178 -13.08 -0.55 32.04
CA GLN A 178 -13.33 -1.72 32.86
C GLN A 178 -13.24 -3.00 32.03
N LEU A 179 -12.40 -3.93 32.47
CA LEU A 179 -12.18 -5.24 31.88
C LEU A 179 -13.03 -6.21 32.70
N GLN A 180 -14.28 -6.42 32.29
CA GLN A 180 -15.19 -7.40 32.89
C GLN A 180 -14.98 -8.79 32.31
#